data_AF-A0A261Y3B8-F1
#
_entry.id   AF-A0A261Y3B8-F1
#
_cell.length_a   1.000
_cell.length_b   1.000
_cell.length_c   1.000
_cell.angle_alpha   90.00
_cell.angle_beta   90.00
_cell.angle_gamma   90.00
#
_symmetry.space_group_name_H-M   'P 1'
#
loop_
_entity.id
_entity.type
_entity.pdbx_description
1 polymer ?
#
loop_
_entity_poly.entity_id
_entity_poly.type
_entity_poly.pdbx_seq_one_letter_code
_entity_poly.pdbx_strand_id
1 'polypeptide(L)'
;MDFTNSSSESPQAHLAIRSPELLISFTASRSDNLLECSKHPLPYHHHLPNLERFISDIFHKTHLSPCVSVIALIYLERLKSMLPERARGEFDTPYKVFLASILVASKFCEDVGLTNRVISEMTRGLYTIQQLNAMERSFLYLIKYNLKVDYNDVDNFVQRYGDQLDLEWQREMMERCTC
;
A
#
# COMPACT_ATOMS: atom_id res chain seq x y z
N MET A 1 9.82 18.28 48.56
CA MET A 1 9.15 18.79 47.35
C MET A 1 9.84 18.13 46.18
N ASP A 2 9.42 16.91 45.86
CA ASP A 2 9.91 16.20 44.67
C ASP A 2 8.84 16.31 43.60
N PHE A 3 9.14 17.07 42.55
CA PHE A 3 8.35 17.08 41.33
C PHE A 3 8.86 15.93 40.45
N THR A 4 8.22 14.76 40.56
CA THR A 4 8.29 13.77 39.50
C THR A 4 7.54 14.33 38.30
N ASN A 5 8.29 14.84 37.32
CA ASN A 5 7.80 15.21 36.02
C ASN A 5 7.36 13.92 35.29
N SER A 6 6.13 13.51 35.55
CA SER A 6 5.41 12.52 34.74
C SER A 6 5.06 13.20 33.43
N SER A 7 5.97 13.05 32.46
CA SER A 7 5.66 13.37 31.07
C SER A 7 4.49 12.50 30.65
N SER A 8 3.32 13.12 30.59
CA SER A 8 2.08 12.59 30.07
C SER A 8 2.25 12.42 28.56
N GLU A 9 2.75 11.25 28.14
CA GLU A 9 2.57 10.81 26.76
C GLU A 9 1.07 10.61 26.54
N SER A 10 0.53 11.42 25.63
CA SER A 10 -0.84 11.28 25.15
C SER A 10 -0.98 9.93 24.43
N PRO A 11 -2.12 9.21 24.53
CA PRO A 11 -2.31 7.97 23.77
C PRO A 11 -2.48 8.33 22.30
N GLN A 12 -1.37 8.40 21.56
CA GLN A 12 -1.40 8.58 20.12
C GLN A 12 -1.80 7.24 19.50
N ALA A 13 -2.71 7.26 18.53
CA ALA A 13 -3.13 6.06 17.82
C ALA A 13 -1.91 5.39 17.16
N HIS A 14 -1.46 4.25 17.68
CA HIS A 14 -0.29 3.56 17.15
C HIS A 14 -0.72 2.29 16.43
N LEU A 15 -1.15 2.44 15.16
CA LEU A 15 -0.86 1.38 14.20
C LEU A 15 0.64 1.46 13.92
N ALA A 16 1.38 0.43 14.28
CA ALA A 16 2.81 0.35 14.00
C ALA A 16 3.13 -0.93 13.22
N ILE A 17 4.06 -0.80 12.29
CA ILE A 17 4.67 -1.92 11.58
C ILE A 17 6.07 -2.07 12.18
N ARG A 18 6.32 -3.18 12.88
CA ARG A 18 7.58 -3.39 13.60
C ARG A 18 8.71 -3.90 12.71
N SER A 19 8.38 -4.62 11.63
CA SER A 19 9.35 -5.07 10.63
C SER A 19 9.01 -4.57 9.22
N PRO A 20 9.81 -3.64 8.68
CA PRO A 20 9.73 -3.24 7.27
C PRO A 20 9.92 -4.41 6.29
N GLU A 21 10.73 -5.41 6.65
CA GLU A 21 11.02 -6.58 5.82
C GLU A 21 9.80 -7.49 5.66
N LEU A 22 9.04 -7.70 6.74
CA LEU A 22 7.77 -8.42 6.68
C LEU A 22 6.74 -7.67 5.83
N LEU A 23 6.66 -6.34 5.97
CA LEU A 23 5.80 -5.52 5.13
C LEU A 23 6.17 -5.65 3.64
N ILE A 24 7.46 -5.55 3.30
CA ILE A 24 7.94 -5.63 1.91
C ILE A 24 7.63 -6.99 1.30
N SER A 25 8.04 -8.07 1.97
CA SER A 25 7.85 -9.44 1.47
C SER A 25 6.37 -9.82 1.37
N PHE A 26 5.57 -9.43 2.36
CA PHE A 26 4.11 -9.63 2.33
C PHE A 26 3.48 -8.86 1.17
N THR A 27 3.81 -7.57 1.00
CA THR A 27 3.27 -6.74 -0.08
C THR A 27 3.64 -7.29 -1.46
N ALA A 28 4.88 -7.74 -1.63
CA ALA A 28 5.34 -8.37 -2.86
C ALA A 28 4.55 -9.65 -3.15
N SER A 29 4.42 -10.53 -2.16
CA SER A 29 3.64 -11.75 -2.27
C SER A 29 2.17 -11.47 -2.62
N ARG A 30 1.52 -10.50 -1.98
CA ARG A 30 0.12 -10.13 -2.26
C ARG A 30 -0.05 -9.56 -3.66
N SER A 31 0.91 -8.78 -4.13
CA SER A 31 0.89 -8.17 -5.47
C SER A 31 1.13 -9.21 -6.57
N ASP A 32 2.06 -10.13 -6.35
CA ASP A 32 2.40 -11.19 -7.32
C ASP A 32 1.30 -12.27 -7.41
N ASN A 33 0.70 -12.63 -6.27
CA ASN A 33 -0.38 -13.62 -6.19
C ASN A 33 -1.79 -13.01 -6.34
N LEU A 34 -1.89 -11.80 -6.92
CA LEU A 34 -3.16 -11.12 -7.10
C LEU A 34 -3.98 -11.74 -8.23
N LEU A 35 -3.33 -12.09 -9.35
CA LEU A 35 -3.91 -12.75 -10.52
C LEU A 35 -2.83 -13.48 -11.34
N GLU A 36 -3.23 -14.31 -12.31
CA GLU A 36 -2.28 -15.00 -13.20
C GLU A 36 -1.59 -14.00 -14.16
N CYS A 37 -0.30 -13.76 -13.96
CA CYS A 37 0.49 -12.86 -14.80
C CYS A 37 1.34 -13.62 -15.83
N SER A 38 1.54 -13.02 -17.00
CA SER A 38 2.48 -13.53 -18.01
C SER A 38 3.89 -13.67 -17.42
N LYS A 39 4.54 -14.81 -17.66
CA LYS A 39 5.95 -15.04 -17.30
C LYS A 39 6.93 -14.53 -18.35
N HIS A 40 6.42 -14.00 -19.46
CA HIS A 40 7.24 -13.54 -20.58
C HIS A 40 7.36 -12.01 -20.53
N PRO A 41 8.51 -11.46 -20.10
CA PRO A 41 8.73 -10.03 -20.11
C PRO A 41 8.82 -9.50 -21.55
N LEU A 42 8.21 -8.35 -21.79
CA LEU A 42 8.32 -7.62 -23.03
C LEU A 42 9.60 -6.76 -23.01
N PRO A 43 10.11 -6.27 -24.17
CA PRO A 43 11.40 -5.56 -24.23
C PRO A 43 11.49 -4.33 -23.32
N TYR A 44 10.38 -3.65 -23.05
CA TYR A 44 10.38 -2.50 -22.14
C TYR A 44 10.43 -2.90 -20.64
N HIS A 45 10.28 -4.18 -20.30
CA HIS A 45 10.42 -4.70 -18.94
C HIS A 45 11.87 -4.99 -18.53
N HIS A 46 12.86 -4.91 -19.42
CA HIS A 46 14.26 -5.22 -19.08
C HIS A 46 14.86 -4.33 -17.98
N HIS A 47 14.24 -3.19 -17.69
CA HIS A 47 14.65 -2.27 -16.64
C HIS A 47 13.90 -2.49 -15.31
N LEU A 48 12.93 -3.42 -15.25
CA LEU A 48 12.21 -3.70 -14.01
C LEU A 48 13.12 -4.45 -13.03
N PRO A 49 13.33 -3.91 -11.81
CA PRO A 49 14.02 -4.66 -10.77
C PRO A 49 13.12 -5.79 -10.26
N ASN A 50 13.69 -6.70 -9.47
CA ASN A 50 12.91 -7.67 -8.69
C ASN A 50 11.80 -6.96 -7.89
N LEU A 51 10.61 -7.57 -7.80
CA LEU A 51 9.42 -6.96 -7.21
C LEU A 51 9.60 -6.57 -5.73
N GLU A 52 10.21 -7.43 -4.90
CA GLU A 52 10.48 -7.09 -3.49
C GLU A 52 11.44 -5.90 -3.39
N ARG A 53 12.50 -5.89 -4.22
CA ARG A 53 13.43 -4.77 -4.27
C ARG A 53 12.73 -3.49 -4.72
N PHE A 54 11.85 -3.58 -5.71
CA PHE A 54 11.05 -2.45 -6.18
C PHE A 54 10.18 -1.87 -5.05
N ILE A 55 9.44 -2.73 -4.35
CA ILE A 55 8.57 -2.36 -3.24
C ILE A 55 9.38 -1.75 -2.09
N SER A 56 10.51 -2.38 -1.74
CA SER A 56 11.47 -1.84 -0.77
C SER A 56 11.91 -0.43 -1.14
N ASP A 57 12.38 -0.22 -2.37
CA ASP A 57 12.85 1.09 -2.83
C ASP A 57 11.74 2.15 -2.77
N ILE A 58 10.50 1.78 -3.07
CA ILE A 58 9.36 2.68 -2.98
C ILE A 58 9.06 3.03 -1.52
N PHE A 59 8.86 2.05 -0.64
CA PHE A 59 8.57 2.32 0.78
C PHE A 59 9.64 3.22 1.42
N HIS A 60 10.93 2.92 1.18
CA HIS A 60 12.04 3.73 1.70
C HIS A 60 12.03 5.17 1.21
N LYS A 61 11.69 5.42 -0.06
CA LYS A 61 11.70 6.77 -0.64
C LYS A 61 10.44 7.58 -0.33
N THR A 62 9.31 6.90 -0.12
CA THR A 62 8.01 7.54 0.13
C THR A 62 7.77 7.88 1.59
N HIS A 63 8.42 7.19 2.54
CA HIS A 63 8.19 7.35 3.97
C HIS A 63 6.70 7.28 4.37
N LEU A 64 5.95 6.37 3.74
CA LEU A 64 4.52 6.21 4.02
C LEU A 64 4.27 5.85 5.48
N SER A 65 3.19 6.39 6.04
CA SER A 65 2.74 5.97 7.36
C SER A 65 2.33 4.48 7.38
N PRO A 66 2.42 3.82 8.55
CA PRO A 66 1.87 2.46 8.72
C PRO A 66 0.40 2.36 8.30
N CYS A 67 -0.40 3.38 8.63
CA CYS A 67 -1.82 3.47 8.24
C CYS A 67 -1.99 3.41 6.72
N VAL A 68 -1.27 4.25 5.96
CA VAL A 68 -1.36 4.25 4.50
C VAL A 68 -0.91 2.91 3.91
N SER A 69 0.12 2.28 4.49
CA SER A 69 0.60 0.97 4.05
C SER A 69 -0.45 -0.13 4.25
N VAL A 70 -1.14 -0.15 5.40
CA VAL A 70 -2.24 -1.10 5.67
C VAL A 70 -3.45 -0.82 4.78
N ILE A 71 -3.83 0.44 4.59
CA ILE A 71 -4.93 0.81 3.68
C ILE A 71 -4.64 0.38 2.24
N ALA A 72 -3.40 0.56 1.77
CA ALA A 72 -2.98 0.08 0.45
C ALA A 72 -3.11 -1.45 0.32
N LEU A 73 -2.74 -2.21 1.36
CA LEU A 73 -2.92 -3.66 1.39
C LEU A 73 -4.41 -4.06 1.38
N ILE A 74 -5.26 -3.36 2.13
CA ILE A 74 -6.72 -3.55 2.09
C ILE A 74 -7.26 -3.28 0.68
N TYR A 75 -6.79 -2.24 0.00
CA TYR A 75 -7.17 -1.97 -1.38
C TYR A 75 -6.73 -3.07 -2.36
N LEU A 76 -5.58 -3.70 -2.16
CA LEU A 76 -5.18 -4.89 -2.93
C LEU A 76 -6.13 -6.07 -2.69
N GLU A 77 -6.63 -6.26 -1.46
CA GLU A 77 -7.64 -7.30 -1.18
C GLU A 77 -8.97 -7.00 -1.87
N ARG A 78 -9.41 -5.74 -1.83
CA ARG A 78 -10.61 -5.26 -2.55
C ARG A 78 -10.47 -5.45 -4.05
N LEU A 79 -9.29 -5.18 -4.61
CA LEU A 79 -9.01 -5.45 -6.01
C LEU A 79 -9.14 -6.96 -6.30
N LYS A 80 -8.47 -7.81 -5.51
CA LYS A 80 -8.49 -9.26 -5.70
C LYS A 80 -9.91 -9.84 -5.65
N SER A 81 -10.76 -9.37 -4.73
CA SER A 81 -12.15 -9.83 -4.64
C SER A 81 -13.04 -9.33 -5.79
N MET A 82 -12.64 -8.26 -6.47
CA MET A 82 -13.37 -7.71 -7.60
C MET A 82 -12.97 -8.28 -8.96
N LEU A 83 -11.82 -8.96 -9.03
CA LEU A 83 -11.35 -9.54 -10.28
C LEU A 83 -12.14 -10.80 -10.66
N PRO A 84 -12.47 -11.01 -11.94
CA PRO A 84 -12.97 -12.28 -12.43
C PRO A 84 -11.99 -13.43 -12.14
N GLU A 85 -12.50 -14.64 -11.92
CA GLU A 85 -11.69 -15.83 -11.61
C GLU A 85 -10.59 -16.12 -12.67
N ARG A 86 -10.85 -15.74 -13.93
CA ARG A 86 -9.92 -15.92 -15.06
C ARG A 86 -9.21 -14.64 -15.47
N ALA A 87 -9.15 -13.64 -14.59
CA ALA A 87 -8.40 -12.42 -14.85
C ALA A 87 -6.91 -12.74 -15.05
N ARG A 88 -6.34 -12.15 -16.10
CA ARG A 88 -4.94 -12.31 -16.45
C ARG A 88 -4.30 -10.94 -16.64
N GLY A 89 -3.01 -10.87 -16.33
CA GLY A 89 -2.23 -9.65 -16.43
C GLY A 89 -0.94 -9.84 -17.20
N GLU A 90 -0.37 -8.71 -17.58
CA GLU A 90 0.99 -8.63 -18.11
C GLU A 90 2.02 -8.89 -16.99
N PHE A 91 3.25 -9.18 -17.40
CA PHE A 91 4.37 -9.44 -16.49
C PHE A 91 4.57 -8.34 -15.43
N ASP A 92 4.33 -7.08 -15.78
CA ASP A 92 4.51 -5.93 -14.88
C ASP A 92 3.26 -5.57 -14.05
N THR A 93 2.19 -6.37 -14.15
CA THR A 93 0.94 -6.12 -13.41
C THR A 93 1.13 -6.03 -11.90
N PRO A 94 1.92 -6.90 -11.22
CA PRO A 94 2.17 -6.79 -9.78
C PRO A 94 2.74 -5.42 -9.38
N TYR A 95 3.66 -4.88 -10.18
CA TYR A 95 4.24 -3.55 -9.96
C TYR A 95 3.18 -2.45 -10.12
N LYS A 96 2.34 -2.57 -11.16
CA LYS A 96 1.30 -1.60 -11.45
C LYS A 96 0.23 -1.54 -10.36
N VAL A 97 -0.25 -2.69 -9.90
CA VAL A 97 -1.29 -2.73 -8.86
C VAL A 97 -0.77 -2.26 -7.52
N PHE A 98 0.47 -2.59 -7.16
CA PHE A 98 1.14 -2.05 -5.97
C PHE A 98 1.27 -0.53 -6.02
N LEU A 99 1.79 0.04 -7.13
CA LEU A 99 1.93 1.49 -7.26
C LEU A 99 0.57 2.19 -7.19
N ALA A 100 -0.45 1.64 -7.86
CA ALA A 100 -1.79 2.22 -7.85
C ALA A 100 -2.41 2.16 -6.44
N SER A 101 -2.23 1.07 -5.70
CA SER A 101 -2.79 0.93 -4.36
C SER A 101 -2.17 1.92 -3.37
N ILE A 102 -0.84 2.08 -3.35
CA ILE A 102 -0.18 3.04 -2.44
C ILE A 102 -0.49 4.48 -2.81
N LEU A 103 -0.59 4.78 -4.11
CA LEU A 103 -0.86 6.13 -4.60
C LEU A 103 -2.27 6.56 -4.19
N VAL A 104 -3.26 5.69 -4.42
CA VAL A 104 -4.65 5.95 -4.05
C VAL A 104 -4.79 6.07 -2.53
N ALA A 105 -4.17 5.16 -1.75
CA ALA A 105 -4.21 5.21 -0.29
C ALA A 105 -3.59 6.50 0.27
N SER A 106 -2.40 6.88 -0.22
CA SER A 106 -1.71 8.09 0.23
C SER A 106 -2.51 9.35 -0.11
N LYS A 107 -3.03 9.47 -1.35
CA LYS A 107 -3.88 10.62 -1.73
C LYS A 107 -5.16 10.73 -0.92
N PHE A 108 -5.68 9.61 -0.45
CA PHE A 108 -6.95 9.58 0.26
C PHE A 108 -6.79 9.91 1.76
N CYS A 109 -5.64 9.58 2.35
CA CYS A 109 -5.46 9.64 3.80
C CYS A 109 -4.42 10.67 4.28
N GLU A 110 -3.62 11.25 3.39
CA GLU A 110 -2.64 12.28 3.73
C GLU A 110 -3.01 13.61 3.07
N ASP A 111 -2.94 14.71 3.82
CA ASP A 111 -3.18 16.08 3.30
C ASP A 111 -2.20 16.43 2.17
N VAL A 112 -0.97 15.93 2.28
CA VAL A 112 0.10 16.06 1.28
C VAL A 112 0.64 14.67 0.95
N GLY A 113 -0.15 13.90 0.21
CA GLY A 113 0.20 12.55 -0.22
C GLY A 113 1.05 12.47 -1.50
N LEU A 114 1.29 11.24 -1.93
CA LEU A 114 1.96 10.89 -3.16
C LEU A 114 1.19 11.42 -4.38
N THR A 115 1.95 11.89 -5.38
CA THR A 115 1.40 12.30 -6.67
C THR A 115 1.94 11.43 -7.80
N ASN A 116 1.20 11.33 -8.91
CA ASN A 116 1.67 10.62 -10.11
C ASN A 116 3.03 11.19 -10.60
N ARG A 117 3.25 12.49 -10.43
CA ARG A 117 4.51 13.15 -10.78
C ARG A 117 5.67 12.64 -9.92
N VAL A 118 5.48 12.63 -8.59
CA VAL A 118 6.48 12.13 -7.64
C VAL A 118 6.84 10.67 -7.91
N ILE A 119 5.86 9.80 -8.15
CA ILE A 119 6.13 8.38 -8.49
C ILE A 119 6.91 8.25 -9.80
N SER A 120 6.55 9.03 -10.83
CA SER A 120 7.27 9.00 -12.12
C SER A 120 8.74 9.40 -11.95
N GLU A 121 9.02 10.46 -11.19
CA GLU A 121 10.38 10.94 -10.91
C GLU A 121 11.16 9.93 -10.07
N MET A 122 10.54 9.40 -9.01
CA MET A 122 11.14 8.44 -8.08
C MET A 122 11.53 7.11 -8.74
N THR A 123 10.73 6.68 -9.71
CA THR A 123 10.96 5.47 -10.54
C THR A 123 11.79 5.77 -11.78
N ARG A 124 12.36 6.98 -11.91
CA ARG A 124 13.19 7.41 -13.04
C ARG A 124 12.51 7.22 -14.40
N GLY A 125 11.21 7.48 -14.45
CA GLY A 125 10.42 7.36 -15.67
C GLY A 125 10.09 5.93 -16.10
N LEU A 126 10.22 4.93 -15.21
CA LEU A 126 9.77 3.56 -15.47
C LEU A 126 8.31 3.53 -15.96
N TYR A 127 7.48 4.39 -15.37
CA TYR A 127 6.15 4.71 -15.85
C TYR A 127 6.03 6.22 -16.05
N THR A 128 5.52 6.62 -17.22
CA THR A 128 5.19 8.01 -17.52
C THR A 128 4.02 8.48 -16.66
N ILE A 129 3.88 9.80 -16.48
CA ILE A 129 2.76 10.39 -15.74
C ILE A 129 1.40 9.97 -16.35
N GLN A 130 1.31 9.87 -17.68
CA GLN A 130 0.11 9.41 -18.38
C GLN A 130 -0.22 7.95 -18.05
N GLN A 131 0.78 7.08 -17.99
CA GLN A 131 0.61 5.67 -17.59
C GLN A 131 0.15 5.57 -16.14
N LEU A 132 0.79 6.31 -15.22
CA LEU A 132 0.41 6.32 -13.80
C LEU A 132 -1.02 6.84 -13.59
N ASN A 133 -1.40 7.92 -14.27
CA ASN A 133 -2.78 8.40 -14.27
C ASN A 133 -3.77 7.34 -14.79
N ALA A 134 -3.41 6.58 -15.83
CA ALA A 134 -4.25 5.51 -16.35
C ALA A 134 -4.36 4.33 -15.37
N MET A 135 -3.25 3.96 -14.73
CA MET A 135 -3.20 2.93 -13.70
C MET A 135 -4.08 3.29 -12.51
N GLU A 136 -3.97 4.52 -12.00
CA GLU A 136 -4.80 5.04 -10.90
C GLU A 136 -6.29 4.98 -11.24
N ARG A 137 -6.70 5.53 -12.40
CA ARG A 137 -8.10 5.50 -12.83
C ARG A 137 -8.62 4.07 -12.99
N SER A 138 -7.82 3.18 -13.56
CA SER A 138 -8.21 1.78 -13.75
C SER A 138 -8.37 1.07 -12.41
N PHE A 139 -7.45 1.29 -11.47
CA PHE A 139 -7.52 0.74 -10.12
C PHE A 139 -8.78 1.21 -9.38
N LEU A 140 -9.04 2.52 -9.39
CA LEU A 140 -10.26 3.11 -8.79
C LEU A 140 -11.53 2.51 -9.37
N TYR A 141 -11.60 2.35 -10.70
CA TYR A 141 -12.73 1.73 -11.37
C TYR A 141 -12.93 0.27 -10.94
N LEU A 142 -11.84 -0.51 -10.86
CA LEU A 142 -11.88 -1.93 -10.48
C LEU A 142 -12.35 -2.13 -9.04
N ILE A 143 -11.90 -1.29 -8.10
CA ILE A 143 -12.39 -1.32 -6.71
C ILE A 143 -13.72 -0.58 -6.52
N LYS A 144 -14.35 -0.14 -7.63
CA LYS A 144 -15.64 0.58 -7.65
C LYS A 144 -15.65 1.83 -6.77
N TYR A 145 -14.51 2.53 -6.69
CA TYR A 145 -14.33 3.70 -5.83
C TYR A 145 -14.63 3.44 -4.34
N ASN A 146 -14.59 2.18 -3.89
CA ASN A 146 -14.74 1.83 -2.49
C ASN A 146 -13.45 2.17 -1.73
N LEU A 147 -13.28 3.46 -1.42
CA LEU A 147 -12.08 4.01 -0.78
C LEU A 147 -12.19 4.08 0.73
N LYS A 148 -13.41 4.23 1.28
CA LYS A 148 -13.62 4.32 2.72
C LYS A 148 -13.02 3.11 3.44
N VAL A 149 -12.16 3.33 4.42
CA VAL A 149 -11.61 2.30 5.30
C VAL A 149 -11.89 2.72 6.73
N ASP A 150 -12.79 1.99 7.38
CA ASP A 150 -13.11 2.25 8.78
C ASP A 150 -12.29 1.37 9.75
N TYR A 151 -12.50 1.56 11.05
CA TYR A 151 -11.78 0.78 12.05
C TYR A 151 -12.04 -0.71 11.95
N ASN A 152 -13.23 -1.13 11.54
CA ASN A 152 -13.53 -2.55 11.42
C ASN A 152 -12.77 -3.14 10.24
N ASP A 153 -12.62 -2.42 9.14
CA ASP A 153 -11.76 -2.84 8.03
C ASP A 153 -10.31 -3.08 8.50
N VAL A 154 -9.73 -2.13 9.26
CA VAL A 154 -8.37 -2.24 9.80
C VAL A 154 -8.27 -3.35 10.84
N ASP A 155 -9.20 -3.43 11.77
CA ASP A 155 -9.24 -4.46 12.81
C ASP A 155 -9.35 -5.85 12.21
N ASN A 156 -10.23 -6.04 11.21
CA ASN A 156 -10.34 -7.29 10.45
C ASN A 156 -9.07 -7.62 9.66
N PHE A 157 -8.33 -6.61 9.19
CA PHE A 157 -7.04 -6.83 8.53
C PHE A 157 -5.97 -7.28 9.53
N VAL A 158 -5.86 -6.59 10.67
CA VAL A 158 -4.91 -6.91 11.74
C VAL A 158 -5.21 -8.29 12.33
N GLN A 159 -6.47 -8.65 12.56
CA GLN A 159 -6.84 -9.99 13.03
C GLN A 159 -6.40 -11.10 12.07
N ARG A 160 -6.38 -10.83 10.76
CA ARG A 160 -6.00 -11.82 9.73
C ARG A 160 -4.50 -11.90 9.49
N TYR A 161 -3.79 -10.78 9.57
CA TYR A 161 -2.39 -10.67 9.12
C TYR A 161 -1.44 -10.06 10.14
N GLY A 162 -1.91 -9.66 11.32
CA GLY A 162 -1.13 -8.97 12.34
C GLY A 162 0.14 -9.72 12.73
N ASP A 163 0.03 -11.02 13.04
CA ASP A 163 1.19 -11.86 13.38
C ASP A 163 2.18 -12.00 12.22
N GLN A 164 1.69 -12.06 10.97
CA GLN A 164 2.54 -12.22 9.78
C GLN A 164 3.31 -10.93 9.43
N LEU A 165 2.74 -9.79 9.79
CA LEU A 165 3.27 -8.46 9.49
C LEU A 165 3.93 -7.79 10.71
N ASP A 166 3.90 -8.44 11.88
CA ASP A 166 4.34 -7.89 13.16
C ASP A 166 3.70 -6.50 13.41
N LEU A 167 2.36 -6.47 13.32
CA LEU A 167 1.57 -5.26 13.52
C LEU A 167 1.24 -5.06 15.00
N GLU A 168 1.41 -3.83 15.47
CA GLU A 168 0.78 -3.38 16.71
C GLU A 168 -0.43 -2.52 16.38
N TRP A 169 -1.55 -2.83 17.02
CA TRP A 169 -2.82 -2.15 16.80
C TRP A 169 -3.51 -1.86 18.13
N GLN A 170 -3.76 -0.59 18.40
CA GLN A 170 -4.55 -0.15 19.55
C GLN A 170 -5.83 0.54 19.07
N ARG A 171 -6.98 -0.07 19.40
CA ARG A 171 -8.30 0.27 18.89
C ARG A 171 -8.84 1.64 19.36
N GLU A 172 -8.28 2.22 20.43
CA GLU A 172 -8.97 3.27 21.18
C GLU A 172 -8.92 4.70 20.58
N MET A 173 -8.09 5.04 19.59
CA MET A 173 -7.93 6.48 19.24
C MET A 173 -7.72 6.85 17.75
N MET A 174 -8.19 6.08 16.77
CA MET A 174 -8.01 6.45 15.35
C MET A 174 -9.03 7.53 14.86
N GLU A 175 -9.53 8.43 15.71
CA GLU A 175 -10.43 9.54 15.30
C GLU A 175 -9.79 10.54 14.32
N ARG A 176 -8.49 10.39 14.02
CA ARG A 176 -7.71 11.30 13.17
C ARG A 176 -7.24 10.70 11.84
N CYS A 177 -7.47 9.42 11.56
CA CYS A 177 -7.04 8.78 10.31
C CYS A 177 -8.17 8.07 9.55
N THR A 178 -9.43 8.35 9.89
CA THR A 178 -10.55 7.83 9.10
C THR A 178 -10.70 8.65 7.82
N CYS A 179 -10.41 7.96 6.73
CA CYS A 179 -10.69 8.32 5.35
C CYS A 179 -11.70 7.22 4.89
#